data_AF-A0A4Q3MJ60-F1
#
_entry.id   AF-A0A4Q3MJ60-F1
#
_cell.length_a   1.000
_cell.length_b   1.000
_cell.length_c   1.000
_cell.angle_alpha   90.00
_cell.angle_beta   90.00
_cell.angle_gamma   90.00
#
_symmetry.space_group_name_H-M   'P 1'
#
loop_
_entity.id
_entity.type
_entity.pdbx_description
1 polymer ?
#
loop_
_entity_poly.entity_id
_entity_poly.type
_entity_poly.pdbx_seq_one_letter_code
_entity_poly.pdbx_strand_id
1 'polypeptide(L)' 'MQHTDSAALATRPRRRPIPPIISLDQPGRLRIANLMALLSISHQSVYVRLRTGKIPPPDGNDGRPYWNTATIKQLLT' A
#
# COMPACT_ATOMS: atom_id res chain seq x y z
N MET A 1 -31.99 -38.25 -13.04
CA MET A 1 -30.65 -37.81 -13.45
C MET A 1 -30.53 -36.32 -13.20
N GLN A 2 -29.81 -35.94 -12.14
CA GLN A 2 -29.54 -34.54 -11.79
C GLN A 2 -28.38 -34.04 -12.67
N HIS A 3 -28.55 -32.91 -13.35
CA HIS A 3 -27.44 -32.17 -13.94
C HIS A 3 -27.03 -31.11 -12.91
N THR A 4 -25.90 -31.33 -12.25
CA THR A 4 -25.23 -30.32 -11.42
C THR A 4 -24.38 -29.45 -12.32
N ASP A 5 -24.91 -28.26 -12.67
CA ASP A 5 -24.12 -27.20 -13.26
C ASP A 5 -23.13 -26.67 -12.21
N SER A 6 -21.85 -27.00 -12.41
CA SER A 6 -20.75 -26.52 -11.59
C SER A 6 -20.50 -25.05 -11.91
N ALA A 7 -20.85 -24.19 -10.96
CA ALA A 7 -20.52 -22.77 -10.97
C ALA A 7 -19.00 -22.58 -11.11
N ALA A 8 -18.55 -22.17 -12.28
CA ALA A 8 -17.19 -21.73 -12.51
C ALA A 8 -16.92 -20.47 -11.66
N LEU A 9 -16.09 -20.64 -10.63
CA LEU A 9 -15.61 -19.57 -9.76
C LEU A 9 -14.77 -18.57 -10.59
N ALA A 10 -15.41 -17.53 -11.12
CA ALA A 10 -14.77 -16.46 -11.86
C ALA A 10 -13.78 -15.69 -10.97
N THR A 11 -12.55 -16.17 -10.88
CA THR A 11 -11.47 -15.49 -10.15
C THR A 11 -11.05 -14.28 -10.95
N ARG A 12 -11.46 -13.08 -10.51
CA ARG A 12 -11.01 -11.80 -11.08
C ARG A 12 -9.47 -11.79 -11.13
N PRO A 13 -8.84 -11.47 -12.28
CA PRO A 13 -7.39 -11.37 -12.35
C PRO A 13 -6.92 -10.27 -11.41
N ARG A 14 -6.00 -10.62 -10.50
CA ARG A 14 -5.37 -9.64 -9.59
C ARG A 14 -4.61 -8.64 -10.44
N ARG A 15 -5.15 -7.43 -10.61
CA ARG A 15 -4.42 -6.32 -11.21
C ARG A 15 -3.21 -6.03 -10.33
N ARG A 16 -2.00 -6.22 -10.87
CA ARG A 16 -0.79 -5.73 -10.21
C ARG A 16 -0.92 -4.21 -10.13
N PRO A 17 -0.78 -3.59 -8.94
CA PRO A 17 -0.77 -2.15 -8.82
C PRO A 17 0.33 -1.59 -9.72
N ILE A 18 -0.02 -0.73 -10.68
CA ILE A 18 0.97 0.05 -11.43
C ILE A 18 1.58 1.01 -10.41
N PRO A 19 2.90 0.93 -10.13
CA PRO A 19 3.52 1.84 -9.19
C PRO A 19 3.36 3.27 -9.73
N PRO A 20 2.71 4.19 -9.00
CA PRO A 20 2.79 5.59 -9.37
C PRO A 20 4.27 6.00 -9.30
N ILE A 21 4.75 6.70 -10.33
CA ILE A 21 6.07 7.31 -10.31
C ILE A 21 5.98 8.49 -9.34
N ILE A 22 6.40 8.29 -8.09
CA ILE A 22 6.28 9.32 -7.05
C ILE A 22 7.67 9.91 -6.79
N SER A 23 7.82 11.20 -7.04
CA SER A 23 9.00 11.95 -6.60
C SER A 23 8.91 12.19 -5.08
N LEU A 24 9.97 11.83 -4.35
CA LEU A 24 10.11 12.14 -2.93
C LEU A 24 10.73 13.52 -2.67
N ASP A 25 11.15 14.22 -3.73
CA ASP A 25 11.82 15.51 -3.64
C ASP A 25 10.85 16.70 -3.62
N GLN A 26 9.57 16.43 -3.86
CA GLN A 26 8.51 17.43 -3.79
C GLN A 26 7.64 17.23 -2.55
N PRO A 27 7.12 18.30 -1.95
CA PRO A 27 6.11 18.19 -0.89
C PRO A 27 4.88 17.43 -1.38
N GLY A 28 4.45 16.41 -0.63
CA GLY A 28 3.28 15.62 -0.99
C GLY A 28 2.83 14.66 0.10
N ARG A 29 1.62 14.12 -0.08
CA ARG A 29 1.02 13.11 0.81
C ARG A 29 1.12 11.72 0.22
N LEU A 30 1.84 10.85 0.90
CA LEU A 30 2.00 9.44 0.60
C LEU A 30 0.96 8.60 1.31
N ARG A 31 0.47 7.56 0.62
CA ARG A 31 -0.54 6.62 1.13
C ARG A 31 0.04 5.22 1.27
N ILE A 32 -0.75 4.29 1.80
CA ILE A 32 -0.36 2.87 1.93
C ILE A 32 0.14 2.28 0.60
N ALA A 33 -0.54 2.56 -0.52
CA ALA A 33 -0.11 2.09 -1.83
C ALA A 33 1.29 2.62 -2.21
N ASN A 34 1.59 3.87 -1.84
CA ASN A 34 2.88 4.49 -2.06
C ASN A 34 3.96 3.85 -1.19
N LEU A 35 3.66 3.60 0.09
CA LEU A 35 4.55 2.88 1.01
C LEU A 35 4.87 1.47 0.50
N MET A 36 3.87 0.75 -0.02
CA MET A 36 4.07 -0.57 -0.62
C MET A 36 5.02 -0.52 -1.81
N ALA A 37 4.88 0.49 -2.68
CA ALA A 37 5.75 0.69 -3.83
C ALA A 37 7.18 1.06 -3.41
N LEU A 38 7.34 2.03 -2.51
CA LEU A 38 8.65 2.55 -2.06
C LEU A 38 9.46 1.49 -1.30
N LEU A 39 8.79 0.71 -0.43
CA LEU A 39 9.45 -0.29 0.39
C LEU A 39 9.45 -1.69 -0.25
N SER A 40 8.84 -1.85 -1.43
CA SER A 40 8.68 -3.15 -2.11
C SER A 40 8.09 -4.24 -1.20
N ILE A 41 7.02 -3.91 -0.47
CA ILE A 41 6.36 -4.81 0.49
C ILE A 41 4.86 -4.96 0.24
N SER A 42 4.30 -6.05 0.76
CA SER A 42 2.85 -6.28 0.73
C SER A 42 2.09 -5.31 1.65
N HIS A 43 0.79 -5.13 1.38
CA HIS A 43 -0.11 -4.34 2.20
C HIS A 43 -0.07 -4.77 3.67
N GLN A 44 -0.18 -6.07 3.94
CA GLN A 44 -0.15 -6.61 5.30
C GLN A 44 1.20 -6.32 5.99
N SER A 45 2.30 -6.43 5.25
CA SER A 45 3.64 -6.10 5.76
C SER A 45 3.76 -4.62 6.17
N VAL A 46 3.06 -3.69 5.51
CA VAL A 46 3.02 -2.27 5.93
C VAL A 46 2.44 -2.17 7.34
N TYR A 47 1.28 -2.77 7.61
CA TYR A 47 0.66 -2.71 8.94
C TYR A 47 1.48 -3.42 10.02
N VAL A 48 2.11 -4.54 9.68
CA VAL A 48 3.03 -5.21 10.60
C VAL A 48 4.18 -4.26 10.96
N ARG A 49 4.80 -3.62 9.96
CA ARG A 49 5.92 -2.70 10.19
C ARG A 49 5.51 -1.42 10.91
N LEU A 50 4.30 -0.91 10.68
CA LEU A 50 3.73 0.19 11.47
C LEU A 50 3.59 -0.21 12.94
N ARG A 51 3.04 -1.40 13.22
CA ARG A 51 2.87 -1.89 14.58
C ARG A 51 4.19 -2.14 15.30
N THR A 52 5.23 -2.57 14.57
CA THR A 52 6.58 -2.79 15.13
C THR A 52 7.46 -1.54 15.10
N GLY A 53 6.94 -0.38 14.71
CA GLY A 53 7.71 0.88 14.64
C GLY A 53 8.78 0.95 13.55
N LYS A 54 8.77 0.02 12.58
CA LYS A 54 9.69 0.02 11.42
C LYS A 54 9.26 0.98 10.32
N ILE A 55 8.01 1.43 10.34
CA ILE A 55 7.50 2.54 9.56
C ILE A 55 6.96 3.55 10.58
N PRO A 56 7.26 4.85 10.45
CA PRO A 56 6.76 5.85 11.38
C PRO A 56 5.23 5.90 11.36
N PRO A 57 4.59 6.38 12.44
CA PRO A 57 3.17 6.68 12.44
C PRO A 57 2.79 7.65 11.30
N PRO A 58 1.53 7.62 10.82
CA PRO A 58 1.06 8.60 9.82
C PRO A 58 1.13 10.02 10.38
N ASP A 59 1.58 10.96 9.55
CA ASP A 59 1.62 12.39 9.89
C ASP A 59 0.21 12.99 10.03
N GLY A 60 -0.80 12.35 9.45
CA GLY A 60 -2.19 12.72 9.68
C GLY A 60 -3.20 11.79 9.01
N ASN A 61 -4.47 12.19 9.09
CA ASN A 61 -5.60 11.43 8.55
C ASN A 61 -6.66 12.38 7.97
N ASP A 62 -6.94 12.26 6.67
CA ASP A 62 -7.98 13.03 5.96
C ASP A 62 -9.12 12.12 5.45
N GLY A 63 -9.46 11.11 6.25
CA GLY A 63 -10.32 9.98 5.88
C GLY A 63 -9.51 8.75 5.46
N ARG A 64 -8.22 8.95 5.14
CA ARG A 64 -7.21 7.89 5.01
C ARG A 64 -5.91 8.37 5.68
N PRO A 65 -5.12 7.47 6.28
CA PRO A 65 -3.80 7.85 6.80
C PRO A 65 -2.91 8.37 5.67
N TYR A 66 -2.09 9.38 5.97
CA TYR A 66 -1.04 9.85 5.08
C TYR A 66 0.28 10.05 5.81
N TRP A 67 1.35 10.01 5.02
CA TRP A 67 2.69 10.41 5.41
C TRP A 67 3.16 11.54 4.51
N ASN A 68 3.89 12.49 5.04
CA ASN A 68 4.56 13.50 4.24
C ASN A 68 5.74 12.86 3.50
N THR A 69 6.03 13.35 2.31
CA THR A 69 7.21 12.90 1.54
C THR A 69 8.50 13.04 2.35
N ALA A 70 8.64 14.11 3.14
CA ALA A 70 9.77 14.32 4.05
C ALA A 70 9.93 13.19 5.08
N THR A 71 8.84 12.77 5.74
CA THR A 71 8.84 11.70 6.75
C THR A 71 9.31 10.37 6.16
N ILE A 72 8.85 10.03 4.96
CA ILE A 72 9.26 8.78 4.29
C ILE A 72 10.66 8.88 3.69
N LYS A 73 11.08 10.05 3.21
CA LYS A 73 12.45 10.26 2.75
C LYS A 73 13.47 10.05 3.87
N GLN A 74 13.17 10.51 5.09
CA GLN A 74 13.99 10.25 6.28
C GLN A 74 14.08 8.76 6.64
N LEU A 75 13.03 7.97 6.38
CA LEU A 75 13.05 6.52 6.63
C LEU A 75 13.94 5.76 5.63
N LEU A 76 14.09 6.28 4.41
CA LEU A 76 14.81 5.62 3.32
C LEU A 76 16.30 6.00 3.24
N THR A 77 16.73 6.98 4.02
CA THR A 77 18.13 7.46 4.09
C THR A 77 18.81 6.85 5.30
#